data_AF-X6MLM2-F1
#
_entry.id   AF-X6MLM2-F1
#
_cell.length_a   1.000
_cell.length_b   1.000
_cell.length_c   1.000
_cell.angle_alpha   90.00
_cell.angle_beta   90.00
_cell.angle_gamma   90.00
#
_symmetry.space_group_name_H-M   'P 1'
#
loop_
_entity.id
_entity.type
_entity.pdbx_description
1 polymer ?
#
loop_
_entity_poly.entity_id
_entity_poly.type
_entity_poly.pdbx_seq_one_letter_code
_entity_poly.pdbx_strand_id
1 'polypeptide(L)'
;MYVLRDILQFDTSVQDATNRFESIRRTCYLILGVGDGKQDEFLGYQYSTSVLNAYTDTNMEPYNETWHPRIDNIVYWGMDWMDPGYSGALSQQLELYYGNITYNTAIKDIIAHVQSGDLHIALYDYANDQVFISIHSKSDQNTAFQNAYQRPYIRFDLNDLFAEDY
;
A
#
# COMPACT_ATOMS: atom_id res chain seq x y z
N MET A 1 0.37 -20.77 10.08
CA MET A 1 0.32 -20.35 8.66
C MET A 1 0.34 -18.84 8.66
N TYR A 2 1.23 -18.24 7.86
CA TYR A 2 1.47 -16.80 7.85
C TYR A 2 1.23 -16.31 6.42
N VAL A 3 -0.04 -16.07 6.07
CA VAL A 3 -0.46 -15.95 4.66
C VAL A 3 0.33 -14.92 3.87
N LEU A 4 0.56 -13.71 4.40
CA LEU A 4 1.26 -12.66 3.67
C LEU A 4 2.72 -13.05 3.36
N ARG A 5 3.39 -13.68 4.31
CA ARG A 5 4.75 -14.21 4.10
C ARG A 5 4.75 -15.35 3.08
N ASP A 6 3.80 -16.27 3.20
CA ASP A 6 3.72 -17.42 2.32
C ASP A 6 3.40 -16.99 0.87
N ILE A 7 2.61 -15.92 0.66
CA ILE A 7 2.43 -15.28 -0.65
C ILE A 7 3.76 -14.79 -1.20
N LEU A 8 4.47 -13.94 -0.44
CA LEU A 8 5.75 -13.36 -0.88
C LEU A 8 6.82 -14.42 -1.18
N GLN A 9 6.76 -15.58 -0.51
CA GLN A 9 7.77 -16.64 -0.65
C GLN A 9 7.46 -17.64 -1.76
N PHE A 10 6.18 -17.95 -2.01
CA PHE A 10 5.80 -19.10 -2.83
C PHE A 10 4.90 -18.77 -4.02
N ASP A 11 4.22 -17.62 -4.03
CA ASP A 11 3.28 -17.28 -5.10
C ASP A 11 3.98 -16.46 -6.18
N THR A 12 3.62 -16.71 -7.44
CA THR A 12 4.31 -16.12 -8.59
C THR A 12 3.46 -15.13 -9.38
N SER A 13 2.20 -14.97 -9.00
CA SER A 13 1.22 -14.09 -9.62
C SER A 13 0.15 -13.65 -8.62
N VAL A 14 -0.60 -12.61 -8.96
CA VAL A 14 -1.80 -12.20 -8.20
C VAL A 14 -2.82 -13.33 -8.12
N GLN A 15 -2.99 -14.13 -9.18
CA GLN A 15 -3.92 -15.27 -9.19
C GLN A 15 -3.51 -16.37 -8.19
N ASP A 16 -2.21 -16.67 -8.08
CA ASP A 16 -1.72 -17.62 -7.07
C ASP A 16 -2.05 -17.14 -5.65
N ALA A 17 -1.85 -15.84 -5.39
CA ALA A 17 -2.19 -15.22 -4.11
C ALA A 17 -3.70 -15.28 -3.82
N THR A 18 -4.55 -15.03 -4.82
CA THR A 18 -6.01 -15.19 -4.70
C THR A 18 -6.39 -16.63 -4.33
N ASN A 19 -5.86 -17.61 -5.06
CA ASN A 19 -6.10 -19.03 -4.79
C ASN A 19 -5.65 -19.41 -3.36
N ARG A 20 -4.52 -18.85 -2.90
CA ARG A 20 -4.07 -19.03 -1.53
C ARG A 20 -5.06 -18.41 -0.54
N PHE A 21 -5.47 -17.16 -0.72
CA PHE A 21 -6.46 -16.53 0.17
C PHE A 21 -7.76 -17.32 0.26
N GLU A 22 -8.23 -17.93 -0.83
CA GLU A 22 -9.44 -18.75 -0.90
C GLU A 22 -9.33 -20.08 -0.15
N SER A 23 -8.15 -20.72 -0.21
CA SER A 23 -7.93 -22.06 0.34
C SER A 23 -7.62 -22.08 1.83
N ILE A 24 -7.37 -20.92 2.44
CA ILE A 24 -6.91 -20.83 3.82
C ILE A 24 -7.99 -20.45 4.83
N ARG A 25 -7.77 -20.80 6.10
CA ARG A 25 -8.54 -20.24 7.21
C ARG A 25 -8.04 -18.82 7.54
N ARG A 26 -8.85 -17.82 7.21
CA ARG A 26 -8.65 -16.41 7.52
C ARG A 26 -9.15 -16.09 8.93
N THR A 27 -8.47 -15.20 9.68
CA THR A 27 -8.76 -14.98 11.12
C THR A 27 -8.90 -13.52 11.55
N CYS A 28 -8.57 -12.57 10.69
CA CYS A 28 -8.61 -11.13 10.98
C CYS A 28 -9.34 -10.39 9.86
N TYR A 29 -9.88 -9.21 10.18
CA TYR A 29 -10.46 -8.29 9.22
C TYR A 29 -9.38 -7.31 8.77
N LEU A 30 -9.02 -7.32 7.48
CA LEU A 30 -7.97 -6.51 6.91
C LEU A 30 -8.39 -5.98 5.54
N ILE A 31 -7.76 -4.87 5.15
CA ILE A 31 -7.62 -4.44 3.77
C ILE A 31 -6.19 -4.77 3.36
N LEU A 32 -6.04 -5.44 2.23
CA LEU A 32 -4.74 -5.87 1.72
C LEU A 32 -4.59 -5.46 0.26
N GLY A 33 -3.35 -5.34 -0.20
CA GLY A 33 -3.03 -5.15 -1.60
C GLY A 33 -2.01 -6.20 -2.03
N VAL A 34 -2.18 -6.79 -3.21
CA VAL A 34 -1.19 -7.64 -3.85
C VAL A 34 -0.91 -7.07 -5.24
N GLY A 35 0.35 -6.73 -5.48
CA GLY A 35 0.83 -6.27 -6.78
C GLY A 35 1.79 -7.30 -7.41
N ASP A 36 1.71 -7.44 -8.72
CA ASP A 36 2.64 -8.21 -9.54
C ASP A 36 3.25 -7.29 -10.61
N GLY A 37 4.48 -6.86 -10.36
CA GLY A 37 5.23 -6.01 -11.29
C GLY A 37 5.59 -6.68 -12.62
N LYS A 38 5.49 -8.02 -12.75
CA LYS A 38 5.73 -8.71 -14.02
C LYS A 38 4.55 -8.63 -14.98
N GLN A 39 3.34 -8.55 -14.42
CA GLN A 39 2.09 -8.49 -15.18
C GLN A 39 1.45 -7.09 -15.19
N ASP A 40 2.04 -6.13 -14.47
CA ASP A 40 1.48 -4.80 -14.23
C ASP A 40 0.06 -4.88 -13.66
N GLU A 41 -0.12 -5.75 -12.66
CA GLU A 41 -1.41 -6.04 -12.05
C GLU A 41 -1.39 -5.70 -10.56
N PHE A 42 -2.48 -5.12 -10.06
CA PHE A 42 -2.71 -4.95 -8.63
C PHE A 42 -4.17 -5.24 -8.28
N LEU A 43 -4.37 -6.04 -7.23
CA LEU A 43 -5.68 -6.24 -6.63
C LEU A 43 -5.66 -5.82 -5.15
N GLY A 44 -6.65 -5.03 -4.77
CA GLY A 44 -6.98 -4.82 -3.37
C GLY A 44 -7.94 -5.89 -2.87
N TYR A 45 -7.87 -6.24 -1.59
CA TYR A 45 -8.71 -7.28 -0.99
C TYR A 45 -9.37 -6.79 0.28
N GLN A 46 -10.68 -6.97 0.37
CA GLN A 46 -11.36 -7.05 1.66
C GLN A 46 -11.24 -8.48 2.16
N TYR A 47 -10.51 -8.65 3.26
CA TYR A 47 -10.11 -9.95 3.77
C TYR A 47 -10.68 -10.16 5.17
N SER A 48 -11.45 -11.22 5.38
CA SER A 48 -11.94 -11.61 6.71
C SER A 48 -12.25 -13.11 6.83
N THR A 49 -12.71 -13.53 8.01
CA THR A 49 -13.19 -14.89 8.25
C THR A 49 -14.35 -15.29 7.33
N SER A 50 -15.20 -14.34 6.94
CA SER A 50 -16.42 -14.57 6.15
C SER A 50 -16.46 -13.84 4.81
N VAL A 51 -15.50 -12.96 4.54
CA VAL A 51 -15.45 -12.13 3.33
C VAL A 51 -14.09 -12.28 2.65
N LEU A 52 -14.12 -12.43 1.33
CA LEU A 52 -12.97 -12.27 0.46
C LEU A 52 -13.48 -11.66 -0.85
N ASN A 53 -13.31 -10.34 -0.99
CA ASN A 53 -13.63 -9.63 -2.22
C ASN A 53 -12.33 -9.07 -2.80
N ALA A 54 -12.12 -9.24 -4.10
CA ALA A 54 -11.00 -8.65 -4.83
C ALA A 54 -11.48 -7.41 -5.59
N TYR A 55 -10.68 -6.35 -5.55
CA TYR A 55 -11.00 -5.05 -6.10
C TYR A 55 -9.94 -4.59 -7.08
N THR A 56 -10.44 -4.09 -8.21
CA THR A 56 -9.74 -3.34 -9.25
C THR A 56 -10.12 -1.87 -9.14
N ASP A 57 -9.46 -1.03 -9.93
CA ASP A 57 -9.81 0.38 -10.12
C ASP A 57 -11.27 0.61 -10.51
N THR A 58 -11.86 -0.32 -11.27
CA THR A 58 -13.21 -0.22 -11.84
C THR A 58 -14.32 -0.71 -10.92
N ASN A 59 -14.02 -1.48 -9.88
CA ASN A 59 -15.02 -2.06 -8.98
C ASN A 59 -14.75 -1.80 -7.47
N MET A 60 -13.75 -0.97 -7.15
CA MET A 60 -13.37 -0.66 -5.78
C MET A 60 -14.54 -0.14 -4.94
N GLU A 61 -14.55 -0.55 -3.67
CA GLU A 61 -15.53 -0.16 -2.66
C GLU A 61 -14.83 0.37 -1.39
N PRO A 62 -15.48 1.25 -0.60
CA PRO A 62 -16.80 1.83 -0.83
C PRO A 62 -16.79 2.90 -1.94
N TYR A 63 -17.66 2.82 -2.93
CA TYR A 63 -17.69 3.86 -3.96
C TYR A 63 -18.37 5.15 -3.45
N ASN A 64 -17.69 6.29 -3.59
CA ASN A 64 -18.30 7.61 -3.38
C ASN A 64 -17.67 8.69 -4.26
N GLU A 65 -18.48 9.38 -5.06
CA GLU A 65 -18.01 10.42 -5.99
C GLU A 65 -17.23 11.58 -5.37
N THR A 66 -17.39 11.84 -4.07
CA THR A 66 -16.82 13.04 -3.42
C THR A 66 -15.60 12.77 -2.54
N TRP A 67 -15.45 11.54 -2.02
CA TRP A 67 -14.35 11.22 -1.10
C TRP A 67 -13.70 9.85 -1.35
N HIS A 68 -14.25 9.02 -2.23
CA HIS A 68 -13.61 7.78 -2.67
C HIS A 68 -14.03 7.43 -4.11
N PRO A 69 -13.78 8.33 -5.08
CA PRO A 69 -14.07 8.04 -6.47
C PRO A 69 -13.13 6.94 -6.99
N ARG A 70 -13.59 6.22 -8.01
CA ARG A 70 -12.72 5.33 -8.79
C ARG A 70 -11.88 6.18 -9.72
N ILE A 71 -10.57 5.95 -9.73
CA ILE A 71 -9.61 6.65 -10.58
C ILE A 71 -8.96 5.57 -11.46
N ASP A 72 -8.98 5.76 -12.78
CA ASP A 72 -8.48 4.78 -13.74
C ASP A 72 -7.05 4.33 -13.38
N ASN A 73 -6.80 3.03 -13.33
CA ASN A 73 -5.54 2.40 -12.96
C ASN A 73 -5.06 2.66 -11.51
N ILE A 74 -5.93 3.07 -10.60
CA ILE A 74 -5.58 3.29 -9.19
C ILE A 74 -6.56 2.58 -8.25
N VAL A 75 -6.00 1.77 -7.35
CA VAL A 75 -6.70 1.17 -6.22
C VAL A 75 -6.13 1.75 -4.94
N TYR A 76 -6.97 2.28 -4.05
CA TYR A 76 -6.54 2.96 -2.84
C TYR A 76 -7.57 2.86 -1.72
N TRP A 77 -7.11 2.99 -0.48
CA TRP A 77 -7.94 3.25 0.70
C TRP A 77 -7.18 4.22 1.59
N GLY A 78 -7.90 5.05 2.34
CA GLY A 78 -7.32 5.89 3.39
C GLY A 78 -6.82 5.06 4.58
N MET A 79 -7.15 5.47 5.80
CA MET A 79 -6.70 4.78 7.02
C MET A 79 -7.49 3.49 7.31
N ASP A 80 -8.76 3.42 6.89
CA ASP A 80 -9.65 2.29 7.14
C ASP A 80 -10.68 2.15 5.98
N TRP A 81 -11.49 1.10 6.02
CA TRP A 81 -12.51 0.76 5.02
C TRP A 81 -13.49 1.89 4.75
N MET A 82 -13.92 2.60 5.81
CA MET A 82 -14.87 3.69 5.73
C MET A 82 -14.29 4.90 6.47
N ASP A 83 -13.42 5.62 5.78
CA ASP A 83 -12.82 6.83 6.30
C ASP A 83 -12.85 7.96 5.26
N PRO A 84 -13.96 8.71 5.18
CA PRO A 84 -14.11 9.79 4.21
C PRO A 84 -13.06 10.89 4.35
N GLY A 85 -12.53 11.12 5.55
CA GLY A 85 -11.53 12.16 5.78
C GLY A 85 -10.21 11.82 5.10
N TYR A 86 -9.65 10.64 5.40
CA TYR A 86 -8.39 10.21 4.82
C TYR A 86 -8.52 9.76 3.37
N SER A 87 -9.62 9.08 3.01
CA SER A 87 -9.85 8.66 1.63
C SER A 87 -10.10 9.88 0.72
N GLY A 88 -10.79 10.90 1.23
CA GLY A 88 -11.00 12.17 0.52
C GLY A 88 -9.70 12.93 0.31
N ALA A 89 -8.84 13.01 1.33
CA ALA A 89 -7.52 13.63 1.19
C ALA A 89 -6.62 12.84 0.21
N LEU A 90 -6.64 11.50 0.29
CA LEU A 90 -5.84 10.65 -0.58
C LEU A 90 -6.29 10.71 -2.04
N SER A 91 -7.58 10.61 -2.31
CA SER A 91 -8.15 10.76 -3.66
C SER A 91 -7.78 12.09 -4.30
N GLN A 92 -7.94 13.20 -3.58
CA GLN A 92 -7.57 14.53 -4.09
C GLN A 92 -6.10 14.61 -4.50
N GLN A 93 -5.19 14.04 -3.70
CA GLN A 93 -3.76 14.03 -4.04
C GLN A 93 -3.47 13.09 -5.22
N LEU A 94 -4.10 11.92 -5.27
CA LEU A 94 -3.95 10.97 -6.39
C LEU A 94 -4.45 11.58 -7.72
N GLU A 95 -5.58 12.27 -7.71
CA GLU A 95 -6.12 12.98 -8.87
C GLU A 95 -5.22 14.15 -9.30
N LEU A 96 -4.73 14.94 -8.34
CA LEU A 96 -3.85 16.08 -8.61
C LEU A 96 -2.56 15.66 -9.32
N TYR A 97 -2.01 14.50 -8.96
CA TYR A 97 -0.77 13.96 -9.54
C TYR A 97 -1.01 12.84 -10.54
N TYR A 98 -2.25 12.65 -11.01
CA TYR A 98 -2.59 11.57 -11.93
C TYR A 98 -1.75 11.62 -13.21
N GLY A 99 -1.18 10.49 -13.60
CA GLY A 99 -0.23 10.39 -14.72
C GLY A 99 1.19 10.92 -14.43
N ASN A 100 1.46 11.42 -13.22
CA ASN A 100 2.77 11.88 -12.77
C ASN A 100 3.09 11.42 -11.32
N ILE A 101 2.56 10.25 -10.93
CA ILE A 101 2.87 9.61 -9.66
C ILE A 101 4.23 8.91 -9.81
N THR A 102 5.25 9.53 -9.23
CA THR A 102 6.62 9.01 -9.12
C THR A 102 6.91 8.79 -7.64
N TYR A 103 8.00 8.09 -7.30
CA TYR A 103 8.37 7.94 -5.88
C TYR A 103 8.53 9.30 -5.17
N ASN A 104 9.03 10.32 -5.87
CA ASN A 104 9.24 11.65 -5.30
C ASN A 104 7.91 12.35 -4.98
N THR A 105 6.97 12.36 -5.93
CA THR A 105 5.66 12.98 -5.74
C THR A 105 4.80 12.19 -4.75
N ALA A 106 4.89 10.85 -4.77
CA ALA A 106 4.26 10.00 -3.78
C ALA A 106 4.71 10.33 -2.35
N ILE A 107 6.02 10.45 -2.12
CA ILE A 107 6.57 10.77 -0.78
C ILE A 107 6.23 12.19 -0.35
N LYS A 108 6.53 13.19 -1.20
CA LYS A 108 6.51 14.61 -0.81
C LYS A 108 5.13 15.23 -0.83
N ASP A 109 4.30 14.80 -1.78
CA ASP A 109 3.09 15.52 -2.11
C ASP A 109 1.82 14.70 -1.80
N ILE A 110 1.88 13.37 -1.92
CA ILE A 110 0.74 12.51 -1.59
C ILE A 110 0.78 12.10 -0.12
N ILE A 111 1.75 11.27 0.27
CA ILE A 111 1.81 10.65 1.61
C ILE A 111 1.96 11.70 2.71
N ALA A 112 2.87 12.67 2.52
CA ALA A 112 3.09 13.73 3.49
C ALA A 112 1.87 14.66 3.66
N HIS A 113 1.04 14.82 2.62
CA HIS A 113 -0.18 15.64 2.69
C HIS A 113 -1.34 14.88 3.36
N VAL A 114 -1.50 13.60 3.04
CA VAL A 114 -2.52 12.74 3.65
C VAL A 114 -2.23 12.50 5.13
N GLN A 115 -0.97 12.63 5.56
CA GLN A 115 -0.52 12.46 6.94
C GLN A 115 -0.93 11.10 7.53
N SER A 116 -0.86 10.06 6.70
CA SER A 116 -1.06 8.66 7.11
C SER A 116 0.28 7.92 7.18
N GLY A 117 0.33 6.85 7.97
CA GLY A 117 1.55 6.08 8.23
C GLY A 117 2.42 6.73 9.31
N ASP A 118 1.88 6.93 10.51
CA ASP A 118 2.59 7.55 11.63
C ASP A 118 3.85 6.77 12.01
N LEU A 119 3.75 5.44 12.09
CA LEU A 119 4.81 4.58 12.60
C LEU A 119 5.81 4.16 11.52
N HIS A 120 5.31 3.72 10.38
CA HIS A 120 6.09 3.10 9.33
C HIS A 120 5.39 3.29 8.00
N ILE A 121 6.18 3.60 6.97
CA ILE A 121 5.73 3.70 5.59
C ILE A 121 6.68 2.89 4.72
N ALA A 122 6.12 2.08 3.84
CA ALA A 122 6.83 1.40 2.77
C ALA A 122 6.19 1.78 1.44
N LEU A 123 7.00 2.34 0.54
CA LEU A 123 6.62 2.61 -0.85
C LEU A 123 7.43 1.69 -1.76
N TYR A 124 6.74 0.90 -2.58
CA TYR A 124 7.34 -0.02 -3.53
C TYR A 124 7.20 0.57 -4.94
N ASP A 125 8.31 0.72 -5.65
CA ASP A 125 8.39 1.13 -7.04
C ASP A 125 8.82 -0.09 -7.87
N TYR A 126 7.84 -0.84 -8.36
CA TYR A 126 8.08 -2.07 -9.14
C TYR A 126 8.74 -1.80 -10.49
N ALA A 127 8.55 -0.62 -11.08
CA ALA A 127 9.13 -0.30 -12.37
C ALA A 127 10.65 -0.14 -12.31
N ASN A 128 11.18 0.19 -11.12
CA ASN A 128 12.60 0.43 -10.88
C ASN A 128 13.23 -0.55 -9.86
N ASP A 129 12.49 -1.58 -9.43
CA ASP A 129 12.92 -2.53 -8.38
C ASP A 129 13.43 -1.84 -7.10
N GLN A 130 12.72 -0.81 -6.64
CA GLN A 130 13.11 -0.02 -5.48
C GLN A 130 12.06 -0.06 -4.38
N VAL A 131 12.53 -0.03 -3.14
CA VAL A 131 11.67 0.21 -1.97
C VAL A 131 12.18 1.39 -1.16
N PHE A 132 11.26 2.23 -0.72
CA PHE A 132 11.53 3.39 0.11
C PHE A 132 10.84 3.19 1.46
N ILE A 133 11.63 3.19 2.54
CA ILE A 133 11.15 2.95 3.89
C ILE A 133 11.34 4.21 4.74
N SER A 134 10.31 4.60 5.48
CA SER A 134 10.40 5.59 6.55
C SER A 134 9.85 5.02 7.84
N ILE A 135 10.50 5.33 8.96
CA ILE A 135 10.08 4.96 10.31
C ILE A 135 10.01 6.22 11.17
N HIS A 136 9.06 6.24 12.11
CA HIS A 136 8.92 7.31 13.08
C HIS A 136 10.22 7.56 13.87
N SER A 137 10.37 8.76 14.43
CA SER A 137 11.51 9.04 15.32
C SER A 137 11.37 8.24 16.61
N LYS A 138 12.50 7.85 17.22
CA LYS A 138 12.49 7.40 18.61
C LYS A 138 11.87 8.49 19.49
N SER A 139 10.98 8.10 20.41
CA SER A 139 10.51 9.01 21.45
C SER A 139 11.64 9.25 22.45
N ASP A 140 12.08 10.49 22.57
CA ASP A 140 13.06 10.98 23.56
C ASP A 140 12.49 12.26 24.19
N GLN A 141 12.75 12.49 25.47
CA GLN A 141 12.30 13.67 26.21
C GLN A 141 12.84 14.99 25.61
N ASN A 142 13.93 14.92 24.83
CA ASN A 142 14.61 16.11 24.30
C ASN A 142 14.28 16.42 22.83
N THR A 143 13.54 15.58 22.12
CA THR A 143 13.22 15.78 20.69
C THR A 143 11.74 15.58 20.44
N ALA A 144 11.13 16.52 19.72
CA ALA A 144 9.74 16.39 19.28
C ALA A 144 9.58 15.11 18.46
N PHE A 145 8.56 14.32 18.80
CA PHE A 145 8.22 13.11 18.06
C PHE A 145 7.83 13.49 16.62
N GLN A 146 8.39 12.76 15.66
CA GLN A 146 8.11 12.92 14.24
C GLN A 146 7.55 11.61 13.69
N ASN A 147 6.39 11.72 13.04
CA ASN A 147 5.76 10.63 12.29
C ASN A 147 6.63 10.25 11.08
N ALA A 148 6.48 9.02 10.58
CA ALA A 148 7.25 8.55 9.42
C ALA A 148 6.99 9.40 8.17
N TYR A 149 5.77 9.91 7.95
CA TYR A 149 5.47 10.79 6.81
C TYR A 149 6.20 12.15 6.87
N GLN A 150 6.73 12.52 8.04
CA GLN A 150 7.52 13.75 8.24
C GLN A 150 9.02 13.53 8.10
N ARG A 151 9.44 12.28 7.87
CA ARG A 151 10.84 11.87 7.96
C ARG A 151 11.42 11.50 6.60
N PRO A 152 12.75 11.62 6.42
CA PRO A 152 13.42 11.15 5.22
C PRO A 152 13.21 9.64 5.02
N TYR A 153 13.15 9.23 3.76
CA TYR A 153 13.04 7.82 3.37
C TYR A 153 14.42 7.26 3.07
N ILE A 154 14.64 6.02 3.52
CA ILE A 154 15.79 5.21 3.15
C ILE A 154 15.39 4.44 1.89
N ARG A 155 16.19 4.54 0.83
CA ARG A 155 15.99 3.81 -0.41
C ARG A 155 16.82 2.53 -0.42
N PHE A 156 16.21 1.42 -0.80
CA PHE A 156 16.86 0.15 -1.09
C PHE A 156 16.62 -0.22 -2.56
N ASP A 157 17.67 -0.70 -3.21
CA ASP A 157 17.57 -1.39 -4.49
C ASP A 157 17.34 -2.88 -4.18
N LEU A 158 16.25 -3.46 -4.71
CA LEU A 158 15.86 -4.82 -4.38
C LEU A 158 16.79 -5.85 -5.02
N ASN A 159 17.39 -5.55 -6.17
CA ASN A 159 18.35 -6.44 -6.80
C ASN A 159 19.62 -6.56 -5.95
N ASP A 160 20.10 -5.43 -5.42
CA ASP A 160 21.24 -5.42 -4.50
C ASP A 160 20.89 -6.11 -3.17
N LEU A 161 19.72 -5.80 -2.60
CA LEU A 161 19.29 -6.32 -1.29
C LEU A 161 19.15 -7.85 -1.29
N PHE A 162 18.61 -8.45 -2.36
CA PHE A 162 18.42 -9.90 -2.46
C PHE A 162 19.61 -10.64 -3.06
N ALA A 163 20.65 -9.93 -3.51
CA ALA A 163 21.93 -10.52 -3.91
C ALA A 163 22.91 -10.70 -2.74
N GLU A 164 22.56 -10.27 -1.52
CA GLU A 164 23.39 -10.47 -0.33
C GLU A 164 23.54 -11.97 0.01
N ASP A 165 24.77 -12.48 -0.03
CA ASP A 165 25.12 -13.80 0.51
C ASP A 165 25.05 -13.75 2.06
N TYR A 166 24.04 -14.40 2.65
CA TYR A 166 23.89 -14.56 4.10
C TYR A 166 24.59 -15.83 4.63
#